data_AF-A0ABC8TAK2-F1
#
_entry.id   AF-A0ABC8TAK2-F1
#
_cell.length_a   1.000
_cell.length_b   1.000
_cell.length_c   1.000
_cell.angle_alpha   90.00
_cell.angle_beta   90.00
_cell.angle_gamma   90.00
#
_symmetry.space_group_name_H-M   'P 1'
#
loop_
_entity.id
_entity.type
_entity.pdbx_description
1 polymer ?
#
loop_
_entity_poly.entity_id
_entity_poly.type
_entity_poly.pdbx_seq_one_letter_code
_entity_poly.pdbx_strand_id
1 'polypeptide(L)'
;MAKVYPQTPTFASSLTSKRETFTIWMKSLMFQGNGCTVFDSNGEIVYRIDNYNEKCCDEVHLMNLRGKVLFSIRQKKLQVFGRWEGYKWGDSRMKKERPLFQVRKYCRLLSKEIICRVILGRDKAKARCYRIVGLAGKSAFKIIDDDGALAAEVKS
;
A
#
# COMPACT_ATOMS: atom_id res chain seq x y z
N MET A 1 32.41 -4.22 16.16
CA MET A 1 31.79 -4.45 14.83
C MET A 1 30.91 -5.69 14.94
N ALA A 2 29.58 -5.54 14.93
CA ALA A 2 28.67 -6.69 15.04
C ALA A 2 28.34 -7.21 13.64
N LYS A 3 28.64 -8.49 13.40
CA LYS A 3 28.40 -9.18 12.12
C LYS A 3 27.00 -9.79 12.17
N VAL A 4 26.04 -9.17 11.49
CA VAL A 4 24.67 -9.68 11.40
C VAL A 4 24.57 -10.59 10.17
N TYR A 5 24.27 -11.86 10.39
CA TYR A 5 23.97 -12.81 9.32
C TYR A 5 22.55 -12.57 8.81
N PRO A 6 22.32 -12.51 7.48
CA PRO A 6 20.97 -12.38 6.95
C PRO A 6 20.22 -13.70 7.15
N GLN A 7 19.30 -13.73 8.12
CA GLN A 7 18.32 -14.79 8.20
C GLN A 7 17.39 -14.67 6.99
N THR A 8 17.14 -15.81 6.33
CA THR A 8 16.21 -15.88 5.20
C THR A 8 14.80 -15.80 5.77
N PRO A 9 14.00 -14.75 5.50
CA PRO A 9 12.60 -14.77 5.86
C PRO A 9 11.94 -15.75 4.91
N THR A 10 11.59 -16.93 5.44
CA THR A 10 10.71 -17.88 4.78
C THR A 10 9.34 -17.21 4.67
N PHE A 11 9.03 -16.66 3.50
CA PHE A 11 7.71 -16.11 3.21
C PHE A 11 6.73 -17.27 3.00
N ALA A 12 6.30 -17.87 4.10
CA ALA A 12 5.13 -18.73 4.10
C ALA A 12 3.92 -17.86 3.75
N SER A 13 3.17 -18.25 2.72
CA SER A 13 1.87 -17.69 2.37
C SER A 13 0.77 -18.13 3.35
N SER A 14 1.08 -18.14 4.64
CA SER A 14 0.08 -18.35 5.67
C SER A 14 -0.71 -17.06 5.82
N LEU A 15 -1.93 -17.03 5.28
CA LEU A 15 -2.99 -16.19 5.85
C LEU A 15 -3.12 -16.62 7.31
N THR A 16 -2.37 -15.96 8.21
CA THR A 16 -2.44 -16.28 9.62
C THR A 16 -3.81 -15.81 10.10
N SER A 17 -4.55 -16.65 10.83
CA SER A 17 -5.81 -16.23 11.48
C SER A 17 -5.56 -15.15 12.56
N LYS A 18 -4.29 -14.81 12.81
CA LYS A 18 -3.85 -13.92 13.87
C LYS A 18 -3.73 -12.50 13.33
N ARG A 19 -4.12 -11.55 14.16
CA ARG A 19 -3.91 -10.13 13.88
C ARG A 19 -2.42 -9.83 13.77
N GLU A 20 -2.00 -9.29 12.63
CA GLU A 20 -0.65 -8.81 12.41
C GLU A 20 -0.57 -7.30 12.71
N THR A 21 0.58 -6.85 13.21
CA THR A 21 0.84 -5.43 13.51
C THR A 21 2.06 -5.00 12.72
N PHE A 22 1.93 -3.85 12.06
CA PHE A 22 3.00 -3.24 11.29
C PHE A 22 3.23 -1.81 11.75
N THR A 23 4.48 -1.39 11.74
CA THR A 23 4.88 0.00 11.99
C THR A 23 5.37 0.63 10.70
N ILE A 24 4.80 1.78 10.33
CA ILE A 24 5.20 2.53 9.14
C ILE A 24 6.08 3.70 9.57
N TRP A 25 7.32 3.70 9.10
CA TRP A 25 8.28 4.77 9.33
C TRP A 25 8.41 5.63 8.07
N MET A 26 7.90 6.88 8.15
CA MET A 26 7.82 7.83 7.03
C MET A 26 9.13 8.57 6.73
N LYS A 27 10.29 7.95 7.03
CA LYS A 27 11.60 8.46 6.64
C LYS A 27 12.14 7.59 5.52
N SER A 28 12.52 8.22 4.41
CA SER A 28 13.28 7.54 3.37
C SER A 28 14.64 7.11 3.91
N LEU A 29 15.03 5.87 3.61
CA LEU A 29 16.38 5.35 3.86
C LEU A 29 17.38 5.82 2.80
N MET A 30 16.91 6.37 1.68
CA MET A 30 17.76 6.96 0.64
C MET A 30 17.77 8.48 0.81
N PHE A 31 18.97 9.07 0.86
CA PHE A 31 19.15 10.51 0.79
C PHE A 31 18.47 11.02 -0.48
N GLN A 32 17.41 11.85 -0.35
CA GLN A 32 16.59 12.48 -1.41
C GLN A 32 15.31 11.76 -1.88
N GLY A 33 15.02 10.55 -1.41
CA GLY A 33 13.76 9.87 -1.74
C GLY A 33 12.56 10.32 -0.89
N ASN A 34 11.35 10.31 -1.46
CA ASN A 34 10.11 10.24 -0.70
C ASN A 34 9.73 8.76 -0.58
N GLY A 35 9.68 8.23 0.65
CA GLY A 35 9.44 6.81 0.87
C GLY A 35 9.13 6.48 2.33
N CYS A 36 8.71 5.25 2.56
CA CYS A 36 8.48 4.72 3.90
C CYS A 36 9.01 3.29 4.04
N THR A 37 9.29 2.92 5.28
CA THR A 37 9.76 1.59 5.65
C THR A 37 8.71 0.94 6.53
N VAL A 38 8.39 -0.33 6.27
CA VAL A 38 7.41 -1.09 7.05
C VAL A 38 8.15 -2.11 7.89
N PHE A 39 7.89 -2.08 9.19
CA PHE A 39 8.40 -3.03 10.17
C PHE A 39 7.30 -3.97 10.62
N ASP A 40 7.63 -5.22 10.89
CA ASP A 40 6.73 -6.16 11.57
C ASP A 40 6.69 -5.92 13.08
N SER A 41 5.94 -6.76 13.80
CA SER A 41 5.85 -6.69 15.27
C SER A 41 7.16 -7.01 15.99
N ASN A 42 8.14 -7.60 15.32
CA ASN A 42 9.45 -7.92 15.88
C ASN A 42 10.46 -6.77 15.69
N GLY A 43 10.08 -5.72 14.95
CA GLY A 43 10.97 -4.62 14.58
C GLY A 43 11.85 -4.94 13.37
N GLU A 44 11.55 -6.01 12.64
CA GLU A 44 12.25 -6.35 11.41
C GLU A 44 11.62 -5.61 10.23
N ILE A 45 12.45 -5.07 9.34
CA ILE A 45 11.94 -4.47 8.12
C ILE A 45 11.35 -5.61 7.29
N VAL A 46 10.13 -5.43 6.78
CA VAL A 46 9.47 -6.39 5.88
C VAL A 46 9.25 -5.82 4.49
N TYR A 47 9.03 -4.50 4.40
CA TYR A 47 8.85 -3.82 3.12
C TYR A 47 9.51 -2.46 3.08
N ARG A 48 9.87 -2.05 1.86
CA ARG A 48 10.34 -0.71 1.53
C ARG A 48 9.44 -0.13 0.45
N ILE A 49 9.01 1.11 0.64
CA ILE A 49 8.25 1.87 -0.35
C ILE A 49 9.09 3.08 -0.71
N ASP A 50 9.42 3.24 -1.98
CA ASP A 50 10.06 4.46 -2.47
C ASP A 50 9.67 4.77 -3.92
N ASN A 51 10.12 5.94 -4.37
CA ASN A 51 9.93 6.46 -5.73
C ASN A 51 11.27 6.55 -6.51
N TYR A 52 12.29 5.73 -6.17
CA TYR A 52 13.60 5.70 -6.85
C TYR A 52 14.18 7.05 -7.33
N ASN A 53 13.97 8.14 -6.57
CA ASN A 53 14.43 9.49 -6.87
C ASN A 53 13.92 10.10 -8.20
N GLU A 54 12.84 9.57 -8.79
CA GLU A 54 12.13 10.25 -9.88
C GLU A 54 11.26 11.36 -9.30
N LYS A 55 11.83 12.57 -9.23
CA LYS A 55 11.11 13.79 -8.84
C LYS A 55 9.88 13.93 -9.74
N CYS A 56 8.70 14.10 -9.13
CA CYS A 56 7.40 14.24 -9.80
C CYS A 56 6.84 12.98 -10.48
N CYS A 57 7.36 11.78 -10.18
CA CYS A 57 6.76 10.55 -10.70
C CYS A 57 5.44 10.23 -10.00
N ASP A 58 4.46 9.83 -10.81
CA ASP A 58 3.14 9.37 -10.39
C ASP A 58 3.17 7.90 -9.94
N GLU A 59 4.34 7.30 -9.74
CA GLU A 59 4.50 5.89 -9.40
C GLU A 59 5.30 5.73 -8.11
N VAL A 60 4.97 4.73 -7.31
CA VAL A 60 5.77 4.29 -6.15
C VAL A 60 5.85 2.77 -6.16
N HIS A 61 6.95 2.23 -5.66
CA HIS A 61 7.23 0.81 -5.69
C HIS A 61 7.25 0.23 -4.29
N LEU A 62 6.45 -0.81 -4.06
CA LEU A 62 6.53 -1.65 -2.87
C LEU A 62 7.52 -2.78 -3.14
N MET A 63 8.55 -2.88 -2.32
CA MET A 63 9.66 -3.81 -2.47
C MET A 63 9.86 -4.67 -1.22
N ASN A 64 10.49 -5.82 -1.42
CA ASN A 64 11.07 -6.59 -0.33
C ASN A 64 12.44 -6.01 0.10
N LEU A 65 13.03 -6.62 1.13
CA LEU A 65 14.33 -6.21 1.70
C LEU A 65 15.50 -6.31 0.75
N ARG A 66 15.41 -7.20 -0.25
CA ARG A 66 16.43 -7.40 -1.27
C ARG A 66 16.33 -6.39 -2.41
N GLY A 67 15.39 -5.44 -2.34
CA GLY A 67 15.15 -4.45 -3.39
C GLY A 67 14.37 -5.00 -4.60
N LYS A 68 13.77 -6.20 -4.49
CA LYS A 68 12.90 -6.72 -5.53
C LYS A 68 11.53 -6.05 -5.40
N VAL A 69 11.11 -5.39 -6.47
CA VAL A 69 9.76 -4.81 -6.59
C VAL A 69 8.72 -5.94 -6.57
N LEU A 70 7.71 -5.76 -5.73
CA LEU A 70 6.55 -6.66 -5.58
C LEU A 70 5.33 -6.04 -6.23
N PHE A 71 5.13 -4.73 -6.04
CA PHE A 71 4.03 -3.98 -6.64
C PHE A 71 4.48 -2.59 -7.07
N SER A 72 3.88 -2.12 -8.17
CA SER A 72 3.90 -0.73 -8.61
C SER A 72 2.55 -0.09 -8.33
N ILE A 73 2.54 1.07 -7.69
CA ILE A 73 1.33 1.83 -7.38
C ILE A 73 1.41 3.14 -8.14
N ARG A 74 0.48 3.33 -9.08
CA ARG A 74 0.47 4.47 -9.99
C ARG A 74 -0.74 5.37 -9.74
N GLN A 75 -0.49 6.67 -9.61
CA GLN A 75 -1.47 7.73 -9.63
C GLN A 75 -1.86 8.05 -11.08
N LYS A 76 -3.17 8.09 -11.35
CA LYS A 76 -3.74 8.66 -12.57
C LYS A 76 -4.39 9.99 -12.22
N LYS A 77 -3.79 11.07 -12.71
CA LYS A 77 -4.21 12.46 -12.49
C LYS A 77 -5.45 12.90 -13.31
N LEU A 78 -6.14 11.99 -13.99
CA LEU A 78 -7.31 12.32 -14.82
C LEU A 78 -8.57 12.53 -13.93
N GLN A 79 -8.98 13.79 -13.82
CA GLN A 79 -10.18 14.36 -13.17
C GLN A 79 -10.19 14.49 -11.63
N VAL A 80 -11.05 15.43 -11.17
CA VAL A 80 -11.25 16.08 -9.84
C VAL A 80 -11.08 15.20 -8.59
N PHE A 81 -11.03 13.88 -8.75
CA PHE A 81 -10.75 12.91 -7.69
C PHE A 81 -9.70 11.91 -8.19
N GLY A 82 -8.42 12.21 -7.93
CA GLY A 82 -7.29 11.38 -8.36
C GLY A 82 -7.50 9.89 -8.05
N ARG A 83 -7.10 9.02 -8.98
CA ARG A 83 -7.24 7.56 -8.88
C ARG A 83 -5.87 6.93 -8.71
N TRP A 84 -5.78 5.89 -7.89
CA TRP A 84 -4.58 5.07 -7.77
C TRP A 84 -4.85 3.67 -8.28
N GLU A 85 -3.84 3.06 -8.90
CA GLU A 85 -3.89 1.72 -9.47
C GLU A 85 -2.66 0.93 -9.04
N GLY A 86 -2.87 -0.27 -8.53
CA GLY A 86 -1.79 -1.18 -8.14
C GLY A 86 -1.59 -2.32 -9.12
N TYR A 87 -0.34 -2.58 -9.46
CA TYR A 87 0.10 -3.59 -10.42
C TYR A 87 1.09 -4.53 -9.75
N LYS A 88 0.95 -5.84 -10.00
CA LYS A 88 1.91 -6.84 -9.50
C LYS A 88 3.15 -6.82 -10.39
N TRP A 89 4.33 -6.76 -9.79
CA TRP A 89 5.58 -6.75 -10.53
C TRP A 89 5.88 -8.12 -11.17
N GLY A 90 6.32 -8.11 -12.43
CA GLY A 90 6.63 -9.32 -13.21
C GLY A 90 5.49 -9.83 -14.09
N ASP A 91 4.29 -9.28 -13.95
CA ASP A 91 3.24 -9.36 -14.98
C ASP A 91 3.69 -8.37 -16.08
N SER A 92 3.82 -8.87 -17.32
CA SER A 92 4.89 -8.49 -18.26
C SER A 92 4.91 -7.00 -18.68
N ARG A 93 6.10 -6.54 -19.11
CA ARG A 93 6.44 -5.17 -19.57
C ARG A 93 5.72 -4.69 -20.84
N MET A 94 4.48 -5.10 -21.09
CA MET A 94 3.74 -4.79 -22.32
C MET A 94 2.30 -4.36 -22.03
N LYS A 95 2.04 -3.08 -22.31
CA LYS A 95 0.77 -2.45 -22.72
C LYS A 95 -0.48 -3.36 -22.63
N LYS A 96 -1.34 -3.13 -21.62
CA LYS A 96 -2.78 -3.52 -21.46
C LYS A 96 -3.14 -4.39 -20.25
N GLU A 97 -2.28 -4.58 -19.26
CA GLU A 97 -2.70 -5.29 -18.06
C GLU A 97 -3.63 -4.45 -17.16
N ARG A 98 -4.72 -5.07 -16.71
CA ARG A 98 -5.68 -4.48 -15.77
C ARG A 98 -5.02 -4.40 -14.39
N PRO A 99 -5.22 -3.32 -13.64
CA PRO A 99 -4.65 -3.21 -12.30
C PRO A 99 -5.22 -4.29 -11.38
N LEU A 100 -4.38 -4.82 -10.48
CA LEU A 100 -4.80 -5.79 -9.47
C LEU A 100 -5.78 -5.15 -8.48
N PHE A 101 -5.54 -3.89 -8.13
CA PHE A 101 -6.45 -3.10 -7.33
C PHE A 101 -6.53 -1.65 -7.80
N GLN A 102 -7.62 -0.99 -7.44
CA GLN A 102 -7.86 0.42 -7.74
C GLN A 102 -8.37 1.13 -6.49
N VAL A 103 -7.87 2.34 -6.25
CA VAL A 103 -8.32 3.18 -5.15
C VAL A 103 -8.88 4.48 -5.72
N ARG A 104 -10.09 4.85 -5.33
CA ARG A 104 -10.72 6.11 -5.67
C ARG A 104 -11.06 6.89 -4.40
N LYS A 105 -10.61 8.14 -4.34
CA LYS A 105 -10.94 9.06 -3.24
C LYS A 105 -12.33 9.66 -3.47
N TYR A 106 -13.19 9.59 -2.47
CA TYR A 106 -14.47 10.27 -2.45
C TYR A 106 -14.42 11.33 -1.34
N CYS A 107 -14.17 12.59 -1.72
CA CYS A 107 -14.35 13.70 -0.80
C CYS A 107 -15.76 14.23 -0.98
N ARG A 108 -16.58 14.20 0.07
CA ARG A 108 -17.78 15.05 0.10
C ARG A 108 -17.29 16.45 0.40
N LEU A 109 -17.57 17.41 -0.48
CA LEU A 109 -17.06 18.79 -0.42
C LEU A 109 -17.27 19.49 0.95
N LEU A 110 -18.24 19.02 1.75
CA LEU A 110 -18.61 19.57 3.05
C LEU A 110 -18.25 18.66 4.25
N SER A 111 -17.72 17.45 4.01
CA SER A 111 -17.41 16.50 5.08
C SER A 111 -15.94 16.54 5.46
N LYS A 112 -15.68 16.50 6.77
CA LYS A 112 -14.34 16.22 7.31
C LYS A 112 -13.96 14.73 7.18
N GLU A 113 -14.89 13.88 6.75
CA GLU A 113 -14.64 12.46 6.55
C GLU A 113 -13.97 12.19 5.20
N ILE A 114 -12.87 11.43 5.25
CA ILE A 114 -12.17 10.94 4.06
C ILE A 114 -12.63 9.50 3.84
N ILE A 115 -13.26 9.25 2.69
CA ILE A 115 -13.66 7.91 2.28
C ILE A 115 -12.94 7.56 0.99
N CYS A 116 -12.20 6.46 0.97
CA CYS A 116 -11.64 5.89 -0.26
C CYS A 116 -12.26 4.53 -0.52
N ARG A 117 -12.67 4.27 -1.75
CA ARG A 117 -13.11 2.94 -2.19
C ARG A 117 -11.93 2.22 -2.81
N VAL A 118 -11.62 1.03 -2.31
CA VAL A 118 -10.64 0.11 -2.87
C VAL A 118 -11.40 -1.01 -3.56
N ILE A 119 -11.06 -1.31 -4.81
CA ILE A 119 -11.61 -2.43 -5.56
C ILE A 119 -10.45 -3.36 -5.86
N LEU A 120 -10.53 -4.60 -5.38
CA LEU A 120 -9.52 -5.64 -5.57
C LEU A 120 -10.07 -6.70 -6.54
N GLY A 121 -9.33 -7.02 -7.59
CA GLY A 121 -9.69 -8.06 -8.54
C GLY A 121 -9.70 -7.60 -9.99
N ARG A 122 -9.35 -8.53 -10.89
CA ARG A 122 -9.24 -8.31 -12.35
C ARG A 122 -10.61 -8.36 -13.06
N ASP A 123 -11.60 -8.98 -12.42
CA ASP A 123 -12.96 -9.21 -12.91
C ASP A 123 -14.00 -8.71 -11.90
N LYS A 124 -15.04 -8.02 -12.40
CA LYS A 124 -16.13 -7.46 -11.59
C LYS A 124 -16.95 -8.56 -10.89
N ALA A 125 -17.03 -9.75 -11.47
CA ALA A 125 -17.81 -10.86 -10.90
C ALA A 125 -17.22 -11.43 -9.60
N LYS A 126 -15.92 -11.20 -9.33
CA LYS A 126 -15.22 -11.65 -8.11
C LYS A 126 -14.50 -10.49 -7.39
N ALA A 127 -14.88 -9.26 -7.69
CA ALA A 127 -14.20 -8.09 -7.14
C ALA A 127 -14.55 -7.90 -5.67
N ARG A 128 -13.54 -7.91 -4.79
CA ARG A 128 -13.71 -7.54 -3.38
C ARG A 128 -13.64 -6.02 -3.25
N CYS A 129 -14.49 -5.45 -2.40
CA CYS A 129 -14.50 -4.02 -2.15
C CYS A 129 -14.09 -3.74 -0.71
N TYR A 130 -13.24 -2.73 -0.51
CA TYR A 130 -12.93 -2.20 0.81
C TYR A 130 -13.17 -0.69 0.84
N ARG A 131 -13.40 -0.16 2.03
CA ARG A 131 -13.50 1.25 2.32
C ARG A 131 -12.41 1.65 3.30
N ILE A 132 -11.61 2.64 2.92
CA ILE A 132 -10.72 3.32 3.86
C ILE A 132 -11.49 4.53 4.38
N VAL A 133 -11.73 4.55 5.68
CA VAL A 133 -12.42 5.64 6.37
C VAL A 133 -11.47 6.34 7.33
N GLY A 134 -11.54 7.66 7.39
CA GLY A 134 -10.73 8.47 8.29
C GLY A 134 -11.29 9.88 8.40
N LEU A 135 -10.65 10.70 9.24
CA LEU A 135 -11.00 12.10 9.42
C LEU A 135 -9.86 12.99 8.93
N ALA A 136 -10.20 14.04 8.19
CA ALA A 136 -9.26 15.04 7.72
C ALA A 136 -8.50 15.64 8.91
N GLY A 137 -7.17 15.69 8.79
CA GLY A 137 -6.27 16.18 9.84
C GLY A 137 -5.99 15.19 10.98
N LYS A 138 -6.53 13.96 10.94
CA LYS A 138 -6.19 12.89 11.89
C LYS A 138 -5.40 11.78 11.21
N SER A 139 -4.49 11.15 11.96
CA SER A 139 -3.72 9.96 11.54
C SER A 139 -4.47 8.63 11.75
N ALA A 140 -5.72 8.68 12.23
CA ALA A 140 -6.55 7.51 12.46
C ALA A 140 -7.33 7.13 11.19
N PHE A 141 -7.00 5.99 10.60
CA PHE A 141 -7.68 5.40 9.45
C PHE A 141 -8.10 3.97 9.76
N LYS A 142 -9.21 3.53 9.18
CA LYS A 142 -9.70 2.15 9.24
C LYS A 142 -9.97 1.64 7.84
N ILE A 143 -9.68 0.37 7.60
CA ILE A 143 -10.04 -0.36 6.39
C ILE A 143 -11.15 -1.32 6.76
N ILE A 144 -12.27 -1.20 6.08
CA ILE A 144 -13.50 -1.97 6.30
C ILE A 144 -13.78 -2.74 5.01
N ASP A 145 -14.13 -4.01 5.10
CA ASP A 145 -14.54 -4.82 3.95
C ASP A 145 -15.97 -4.49 3.47
N ASP A 146 -16.48 -5.29 2.54
CA ASP A 146 -17.81 -5.20 1.96
C ASP A 146 -18.92 -5.64 2.92
N ASP A 147 -18.63 -6.58 3.81
CA ASP A 147 -19.54 -7.04 4.88
C ASP A 147 -19.61 -6.06 6.06
N GLY A 148 -18.76 -5.03 6.06
CA GLY A 148 -18.68 -4.03 7.14
C GLY A 148 -17.75 -4.43 8.28
N ALA A 149 -17.01 -5.53 8.14
CA ALA A 149 -16.03 -6.00 9.10
C ALA A 149 -14.73 -5.19 9.00
N LEU A 150 -14.05 -5.03 10.15
CA LEU A 150 -12.79 -4.31 10.23
C LEU A 150 -11.65 -5.19 9.71
N ALA A 151 -11.05 -4.81 8.59
CA ALA A 151 -9.90 -5.50 8.01
C ALA A 151 -8.56 -4.99 8.57
N ALA A 152 -8.42 -3.68 8.80
CA ALA A 152 -7.22 -3.09 9.37
C ALA A 152 -7.51 -1.71 10.01
N GLU A 153 -6.66 -1.27 10.92
CA GLU A 153 -6.72 0.09 11.48
C GLU A 153 -5.33 0.64 11.76
N VAL A 154 -5.19 1.95 11.64
CA VAL A 154 -4.01 2.69 12.06
C VAL A 154 -4.22 3.15 13.49
N LYS A 155 -3.31 2.76 14.38
CA LYS A 155 -3.22 3.26 15.76
C LYS A 155 -2.07 4.25 15.83
N SER A 156 -2.36 5.45 16.31
CA SER A 156 -1.39 6.54 16.56
C SER A 156 -1.09 6.65 18.04
#